data_AF-D9SG42-F1
#
_entry.id   AF-D9SG42-F1
#
_cell.length_a   1.000
_cell.length_b   1.000
_cell.length_c   1.000
_cell.angle_alpha   90.00
_cell.angle_beta   90.00
_cell.angle_gamma   90.00
#
_symmetry.space_group_name_H-M   'P 1'
#
loop_
_entity.id
_entity.type
_entity.pdbx_description
1 polymer ?
#
loop_
_entity_poly.entity_id
_entity_poly.type
_entity_poly.pdbx_seq_one_letter_code
_entity_poly.pdbx_strand_id
1 'polypeptide(L)'
;MFISHKKMCKCIEVGRTAIESRMLGIIIHPRASTEADEAEMASLHALYKQYNALMSPAELPASKTAKSKTSAVDKHPNHKQGEPT
;
A
#
# COMPACT_ATOMS: atom_id res chain seq x y z
N MET A 1 7.02 16.42 0.98
CA MET A 1 6.97 16.15 -0.48
C MET A 1 6.02 14.98 -0.70
N PHE A 2 4.88 15.17 -1.38
CA PHE A 2 3.94 14.08 -1.67
C PHE A 2 4.37 13.35 -2.96
N ILE A 3 4.65 12.05 -2.86
CA ILE A 3 4.97 11.21 -4.02
C ILE A 3 3.65 10.72 -4.62
N SER A 4 3.51 10.79 -5.94
CA SER A 4 2.30 10.27 -6.59
C SER A 4 2.22 8.75 -6.46
N HIS A 5 1.01 8.20 -6.42
CA HIS A 5 0.78 6.75 -6.35
C HIS A 5 1.56 5.99 -7.43
N LYS A 6 1.56 6.48 -8.68
CA LYS A 6 2.33 5.90 -9.79
C LYS A 6 3.83 5.86 -9.50
N LYS A 7 4.40 6.92 -8.92
CA LYS A 7 5.82 6.95 -8.53
C LYS A 7 6.10 6.00 -7.36
N MET A 8 5.19 5.90 -6.40
CA MET A 8 5.29 4.97 -5.27
C MET A 8 5.30 3.51 -5.74
N CYS A 9 4.34 3.11 -6.59
CA CYS A 9 4.33 1.77 -7.19
C CYS A 9 5.63 1.52 -7.95
N LYS A 10 6.12 2.49 -8.72
CA LYS A 10 7.37 2.31 -9.47
C LYS A 10 8.58 2.09 -8.55
N CYS A 11 8.65 2.79 -7.42
CA CYS A 11 9.70 2.57 -6.43
C CYS A 11 9.62 1.17 -5.81
N ILE A 12 8.42 0.67 -5.51
CA ILE A 12 8.22 -0.68 -4.98
C ILE A 12 8.65 -1.74 -6.02
N GLU A 13 8.30 -1.56 -7.31
CA GLU A 13 8.76 -2.46 -8.38
C GLU A 13 10.28 -2.52 -8.47
N VAL A 14 10.93 -1.36 -8.48
CA VAL A 14 12.40 -1.27 -8.58
C VAL A 14 13.06 -1.92 -7.36
N GLY A 15 12.54 -1.69 -6.15
CA GLY A 15 13.02 -2.35 -4.95
C GLY A 15 12.88 -3.87 -5.01
N ARG A 16 11.76 -4.37 -5.54
CA ARG A 16 11.56 -5.82 -5.75
C ARG A 16 12.61 -6.42 -6.69
N THR A 17 12.83 -5.79 -7.84
CA THR A 17 13.85 -6.24 -8.81
C THR A 17 15.26 -6.22 -8.22
N ALA A 18 15.58 -5.24 -7.36
CA ALA A 18 16.87 -5.21 -6.68
C ALA A 18 17.06 -6.40 -5.73
N ILE A 19 16.01 -6.79 -5.01
CA ILE A 19 16.02 -7.98 -4.13
C ILE A 19 16.22 -9.25 -4.95
N GLU A 20 15.44 -9.44 -6.02
CA GLU A 20 15.57 -10.59 -6.94
C GLU A 20 17.00 -10.70 -7.50
N SER A 21 17.57 -9.58 -7.92
CA SER A 21 18.94 -9.51 -8.45
C SER A 21 19.98 -9.91 -7.39
N ARG A 22 19.78 -9.50 -6.13
CA ARG A 22 20.67 -9.85 -5.03
C ARG A 22 20.61 -11.34 -4.70
N MET A 23 19.39 -11.91 -4.63
CA MET A 23 19.20 -13.34 -4.44
C MET A 23 19.88 -14.15 -5.56
N LEU A 24 19.71 -13.72 -6.81
CA LEU A 24 20.38 -14.36 -7.94
C LEU A 24 21.91 -14.32 -7.79
N GLY A 25 22.47 -13.20 -7.32
CA GLY A 25 23.91 -13.06 -7.07
C GLY A 25 24.48 -14.03 -6.04
N ILE A 26 23.67 -14.46 -5.07
CA ILE A 26 24.03 -15.51 -4.11
C ILE A 26 23.99 -16.88 -4.78
N ILE A 27 22.95 -17.17 -5.57
CA ILE A 27 22.72 -18.46 -6.23
C ILE A 27 23.80 -18.76 -7.28
N ILE A 28 24.19 -17.77 -8.09
CA ILE A 28 25.13 -17.97 -9.21
C ILE A 28 26.60 -17.91 -8.78
N HIS A 29 26.87 -17.68 -7.49
CA HIS A 29 28.23 -17.54 -7.02
C HIS A 29 28.98 -18.88 -7.21
N PRO A 30 30.18 -18.90 -7.83
CA PRO A 30 30.89 -20.14 -8.16
C PRO A 30 31.65 -20.70 -6.94
N ARG A 31 30.99 -20.75 -5.78
CA ARG A 31 31.50 -21.32 -4.54
C ARG A 31 30.36 -22.01 -3.79
N ALA A 32 30.70 -22.86 -2.84
CA ALA A 32 29.70 -23.43 -1.95
C ALA A 32 29.01 -22.33 -1.12
N SER A 33 27.71 -22.52 -0.86
CA SER A 33 26.94 -21.65 0.02
C SER A 33 27.56 -21.68 1.42
N THR A 34 27.64 -20.50 2.03
CA THR A 34 28.10 -20.32 3.41
C THR A 34 26.93 -20.01 4.32
N GLU A 35 27.10 -20.13 5.64
CA GLU A 35 26.07 -19.73 6.61
C GLU A 35 25.65 -18.26 6.43
N ALA A 36 26.57 -17.39 6.02
CA ALA A 36 26.28 -15.99 5.74
C ALA A 36 25.35 -15.83 4.52
N ASP A 37 25.53 -16.65 3.49
CA ASP A 37 24.67 -16.64 2.30
C ASP A 37 23.26 -17.14 2.63
N GLU A 38 23.14 -18.18 3.46
CA GLU A 38 21.84 -18.69 3.90
C GLU A 38 21.09 -17.66 4.75
N ALA A 39 21.80 -16.99 5.67
CA ALA A 39 21.24 -15.93 6.50
C ALA A 39 20.82 -14.71 5.65
N GLU A 40 21.62 -14.35 4.65
CA GLU A 40 21.28 -13.30 3.70
C GLU A 40 20.06 -13.69 2.86
N MET A 41 20.03 -14.91 2.32
CA MET A 41 18.91 -15.44 1.52
C MET A 41 17.60 -15.43 2.32
N ALA A 42 17.63 -15.87 3.57
CA ALA A 42 16.46 -15.83 4.46
C ALA A 42 15.96 -14.38 4.69
N SER A 43 16.88 -13.44 4.88
CA SER A 43 16.56 -12.02 5.05
C SER A 43 15.97 -11.41 3.77
N LEU A 44 16.53 -11.74 2.61
CA LEU A 44 16.04 -11.30 1.31
C LEU A 44 14.65 -11.87 1.00
N HIS A 45 14.39 -13.14 1.32
CA HIS A 45 13.05 -13.74 1.19
C HIS A 45 12.00 -13.04 2.07
N ALA A 46 12.35 -12.74 3.32
CA ALA A 46 11.46 -12.01 4.23
C ALA A 46 11.13 -10.61 3.68
N LEU A 47 12.14 -9.90 3.16
CA LEU A 47 11.97 -8.58 2.56
C LEU A 47 11.14 -8.64 1.27
N TYR A 48 11.40 -9.64 0.41
CA TYR A 48 10.64 -9.86 -0.83
C TYR A 48 9.15 -10.08 -0.55
N LYS A 49 8.81 -10.83 0.50
CA LYS A 49 7.43 -11.04 0.94
C LYS A 49 6.74 -9.72 1.34
N GLN A 50 7.45 -8.84 2.05
CA GLN A 50 6.92 -7.52 2.43
C GLN A 50 6.65 -6.64 1.18
N TYR A 51 7.58 -6.64 0.23
CA TYR A 51 7.40 -5.91 -1.04
C TYR A 51 6.22 -6.44 -1.87
N ASN A 52 5.98 -7.75 -1.87
CA ASN A 52 4.81 -8.32 -2.52
C ASN A 52 3.49 -7.94 -1.83
N ALA A 53 3.47 -7.86 -0.50
CA ALA A 53 2.29 -7.40 0.24
C ALA A 53 1.92 -5.96 -0.13
N LEU A 54 2.92 -5.07 -0.26
CA LEU A 54 2.72 -3.68 -0.70
C LEU A 54 2.15 -3.56 -2.12
N MET A 55 2.31 -4.57 -2.96
CA MET A 55 1.75 -4.64 -4.31
C MET A 55 0.43 -5.40 -4.41
N SER A 56 -0.01 -6.04 -3.31
CA SER A 56 -1.26 -6.76 -3.28
C SER A 56 -2.44 -5.77 -3.24
N PRO A 57 -3.40 -5.84 -4.18
CA PRO A 57 -4.61 -5.03 -4.15
C PRO A 57 -5.47 -5.25 -2.89
N ALA A 58 -5.22 -6.33 -2.14
CA ALA A 58 -6.01 -6.75 -0.98
C ALA A 58 -5.73 -5.94 0.30
N GLU A 59 -4.64 -5.15 0.36
CA GLU A 59 -4.28 -4.35 1.55
C GLU A 59 -4.35 -2.83 1.34
N LEU A 60 -4.74 -2.38 0.13
CA LEU A 60 -5.12 -1.00 -0.07
C LEU A 60 -6.57 -0.86 0.42
N PRO A 61 -6.87 -0.10 1.49
CA PRO A 61 -8.27 0.17 1.82
C PRO A 61 -8.88 0.78 0.57
N ALA A 62 -9.86 0.06 -0.01
CA ALA A 62 -10.60 0.54 -1.16
C ALA A 62 -10.95 1.99 -0.88
N SER A 63 -10.37 2.92 -1.64
CA SER A 63 -10.59 4.33 -1.46
C SER A 63 -12.06 4.59 -1.78
N LYS A 64 -12.92 4.46 -0.76
CA LYS A 64 -14.35 4.72 -0.84
C LYS A 64 -14.52 6.23 -0.94
N THR A 65 -14.26 6.78 -2.11
CA THR A 65 -14.82 8.07 -2.50
C THR A 65 -15.40 7.96 -3.89
N ALA A 66 -16.67 7.55 -3.95
CA ALA A 66 -17.57 7.97 -5.00
C ALA A 66 -19.02 8.02 -4.46
N LYS A 67 -19.41 9.23 -4.05
CA LYS A 67 -20.74 9.85 -4.19
C LYS A 67 -21.95 8.92 -4.22
N SER A 68 -22.81 9.04 -3.20
CA SER A 68 -24.25 8.99 -3.42
C SER A 68 -24.94 10.15 -2.70
N LYS A 69 -25.30 11.13 -3.52
CA LYS A 69 -26.38 12.13 -3.40
C LYS A 69 -26.51 12.90 -2.08
N THR A 70 -26.08 14.16 -2.16
CA THR A 70 -26.78 15.30 -1.56
C THR A 70 -28.27 15.20 -1.89
N SER A 71 -29.08 14.69 -0.98
CA SER A 71 -30.51 15.00 -0.99
C SER A 71 -30.65 16.43 -0.50
N ALA A 72 -30.94 17.32 -1.42
CA ALA A 72 -31.57 18.58 -1.09
C ALA A 72 -32.89 18.28 -0.37
N VAL A 73 -32.96 18.59 0.92
CA VAL A 73 -34.17 19.19 1.48
C VAL A 73 -33.70 20.22 2.49
N ASP A 74 -33.74 21.44 1.99
CA ASP A 74 -33.72 22.68 2.74
C ASP A 74 -34.85 22.61 3.78
N LYS A 75 -34.49 22.50 5.06
CA LYS A 75 -35.37 22.89 6.16
C LYS A 75 -34.51 23.51 7.25
N HIS A 76 -34.43 24.83 7.22
CA HIS A 76 -34.13 25.62 8.40
C HIS A 76 -35.11 26.81 8.44
N PRO A 77 -35.22 27.49 9.59
CA PRO A 77 -36.06 27.17 10.73
C PRO A 77 -37.30 28.10 10.78
N ASN A 78 -38.32 27.79 11.58
CA ASN A 78 -38.92 28.91 12.31
C ASN A 78 -39.52 28.52 13.66
N HIS A 79 -39.21 29.42 14.57
CA HIS A 79 -39.55 29.54 15.97
C HIS A 79 -40.97 30.14 16.10
N LYS A 80 -41.56 29.98 17.30
CA LYS A 80 -42.71 30.68 17.93
C LYS A 80 -43.91 29.73 18.13
N GLN A 81 -44.23 29.22 19.33
CA GLN A 81 -44.66 29.90 20.58
C GLN A 81 -45.77 30.94 20.38
N GLY A 82 -46.99 30.61 20.86
CA GLY A 82 -48.12 31.54 21.04
C GLY A 82 -49.52 30.90 20.89
N GLU A 83 -50.16 30.53 22.01
CA GLU A 83 -51.63 30.42 22.25
C GLU A 83 -52.35 31.78 22.00
N PRO A 84 -53.66 32.01 22.32
CA PRO A 84 -54.91 31.24 22.21
C PRO A 84 -56.03 32.07 21.49
N THR A 85 -57.22 31.50 21.24
CA THR A 85 -58.56 32.16 21.34
C THR A 85 -59.66 31.13 21.21
#